data_AF-A0A7W0FR07-F1
#
_entry.id   AF-A0A7W0FR07-F1
#
_cell.length_a   1.000
_cell.length_b   1.000
_cell.length_c   1.000
_cell.angle_alpha   90.00
_cell.angle_beta   90.00
_cell.angle_gamma   90.00
#
_symmetry.space_group_name_H-M   'P 1'
#
loop_
_entity.id
_entity.type
_entity.pdbx_description
1 polymer ?
#
loop_
_entity_poly.entity_id
_entity_poly.type
_entity_poly.pdbx_seq_one_letter_code
_entity_poly.pdbx_strand_id
1 'polypeptide(L)' 'MTGARVSLLRWLRRQLAQPLPVCERLEAAVANDDPDEVLRLLERFEFSPPQRRHVEQLLRAWQEERGRS' A
#
# COMPACT_ATOMS: atom_id res chain seq x y z
N MET A 1 2.44 -1.48 -14.97
CA MET A 1 2.56 -0.97 -13.58
C MET A 1 1.91 0.39 -13.52
N THR A 2 0.83 0.56 -12.75
CA THR A 2 0.10 1.84 -12.66
C THR A 2 0.83 2.83 -11.74
N GLY A 3 0.57 4.13 -11.93
CA GLY A 3 1.24 5.20 -11.19
C GLY A 3 0.92 5.21 -9.69
N ALA A 4 -0.31 4.84 -9.32
CA ALA A 4 -0.73 4.73 -7.92
C ALA A 4 0.08 3.67 -7.16
N ARG A 5 0.31 2.52 -7.80
CA ARG A 5 1.04 1.37 -7.21
C ARG A 5 2.48 1.69 -6.85
N VAL A 6 3.19 2.39 -7.72
CA VAL A 6 4.58 2.82 -7.49
C VAL A 6 4.65 3.89 -6.38
N SER A 7 3.64 4.76 -6.32
CA SER A 7 3.55 5.80 -5.30
C SER A 7 3.32 5.21 -3.90
N LEU A 8 2.47 4.19 -3.79
CA LEU A 8 2.23 3.45 -2.54
C LEU A 8 3.50 2.75 -2.03
N LEU A 9 4.20 2.00 -2.88
CA LEU A 9 5.45 1.33 -2.48
C LEU A 9 6.54 2.31 -2.05
N ARG A 10 6.68 3.43 -2.78
CA ARG A 10 7.65 4.46 -2.43
C ARG A 10 7.34 5.08 -1.07
N TRP A 11 6.07 5.34 -0.79
CA TRP A 11 5.64 5.86 0.50
C TRP A 11 5.87 4.85 1.62
N LEU A 12 5.50 3.57 1.41
CA LEU A 12 5.69 2.49 2.39
C LEU A 12 7.16 2.29 2.74
N ARG A 13 8.04 2.20 1.74
CA ARG A 13 9.49 2.07 1.96
C ARG A 13 10.07 3.24 2.75
N ARG A 14 9.59 4.47 2.47
CA ARG A 14 10.05 5.68 3.15
C ARG A 14 9.55 5.77 4.60
N GLN A 15 8.33 5.32 4.87
CA GLN A 15 7.79 5.31 6.24
C GLN A 15 8.36 4.17 7.07
N LEU A 16 8.58 3.00 6.47
CA LEU A 16 8.96 1.82 7.24
C LEU A 16 10.44 1.74 7.53
N ALA A 17 11.33 2.34 6.71
CA ALA A 17 12.78 2.58 6.87
C ALA A 17 13.68 1.43 7.41
N GLN A 18 13.09 0.32 7.85
CA GLN A 18 13.69 -0.89 8.38
C GLN A 18 13.25 -2.05 7.47
N PRO A 19 14.16 -2.96 7.11
CA PRO A 19 13.81 -4.21 6.45
C PRO A 19 13.08 -5.10 7.47
N LEU A 20 11.76 -4.98 7.50
CA LEU A 20 10.90 -5.87 8.27
C LEU A 20 10.25 -6.86 7.28
N PRO A 21 10.05 -8.15 7.63
CA PRO A 21 9.39 -9.15 6.77
C PRO A 21 8.02 -8.72 6.22
N VAL A 22 7.38 -7.77 6.90
CA VAL A 22 6.14 -7.12 6.48
C VAL A 22 6.30 -6.24 5.23
N CYS A 23 7.47 -5.62 5.00
CA CYS A 23 7.78 -4.85 3.79
C CYS A 23 7.82 -5.76 2.56
N GLU A 24 8.48 -6.92 2.67
CA GLU A 24 8.50 -7.92 1.58
C GLU A 24 7.10 -8.44 1.27
N ARG A 25 6.29 -8.66 2.31
CA ARG A 25 4.90 -9.12 2.15
C ARG A 25 3.99 -8.05 1.55
N LEU A 26 4.17 -6.78 1.93
CA LEU A 26 3.50 -5.63 1.30
C LEU A 26 3.91 -5.49 -0.16
N GLU A 27 5.19 -5.66 -0.46
CA GLU A 27 5.71 -5.64 -1.83
C GLU A 27 5.13 -6.78 -2.66
N ALA A 28 5.00 -7.99 -2.10
CA ALA A 28 4.36 -9.13 -2.75
C ALA A 28 2.85 -8.92 -2.96
N ALA A 29 2.13 -8.39 -1.98
CA ALA A 29 0.70 -8.10 -2.12
C ALA A 29 0.45 -7.04 -3.20
N VAL A 30 1.28 -6.00 -3.23
CA VAL A 30 1.30 -5.04 -4.32
C VAL A 30 1.68 -5.72 -5.64
N ALA A 31 2.69 -6.59 -5.65
CA ALA A 31 3.17 -7.33 -6.82
C ALA A 31 2.05 -8.10 -7.53
N ASN A 32 1.21 -8.76 -6.73
CA ASN A 32 0.14 -9.66 -7.15
C ASN A 32 -1.21 -8.98 -7.37
N ASP A 33 -1.26 -7.65 -7.27
CA ASP A 33 -2.53 -6.91 -7.33
C ASP A 33 -3.54 -7.44 -6.29
N ASP A 34 -3.15 -7.39 -5.01
CA ASP A 34 -4.00 -7.75 -3.87
C ASP A 34 -4.13 -6.57 -2.88
N PRO A 35 -5.11 -5.66 -3.10
CA PRO A 35 -5.33 -4.52 -2.21
C PRO A 35 -5.85 -4.91 -0.83
N ASP A 36 -6.55 -6.05 -0.71
CA ASP A 36 -7.12 -6.51 0.56
C ASP A 36 -6.03 -7.04 1.49
N GLU A 37 -5.02 -7.74 0.95
CA GLU A 37 -3.83 -8.14 1.70
C GLU A 37 -3.00 -6.92 2.12
N VAL A 38 -2.86 -5.92 1.24
CA VAL A 38 -2.19 -4.66 1.62
C VAL A 38 -2.91 -4.00 2.80
N LEU A 39 -4.25 -3.90 2.76
CA LEU A 39 -5.03 -3.31 3.86
C LEU A 39 -4.83 -4.09 5.17
N ARG A 40 -4.93 -5.42 5.13
CA ARG A 40 -4.69 -6.30 6.30
C ARG A 40 -3.29 -6.13 6.89
N LEU A 41 -2.27 -5.96 6.04
CA LEU A 41 -0.91 -5.73 6.51
C LEU A 41 -0.75 -4.33 7.14
N LEU A 42 -1.45 -3.33 6.61
CA LEU A 42 -1.43 -1.96 7.12
C LEU A 42 -2.13 -1.80 8.47
N GLU A 43 -3.17 -2.58 8.76
CA GLU A 43 -3.84 -2.59 10.07
C GLU A 43 -2.90 -2.95 11.23
N ARG A 44 -1.80 -3.64 10.94
CA ARG A 44 -0.77 -4.01 11.92
C ARG A 44 0.16 -2.87 12.30
N PHE A 45 0.04 -1.72 11.64
CA PHE A 45 0.82 -0.52 11.92
C PHE A 45 -0.05 0.58 12.53
N GLU A 46 0.51 1.26 13.52
CA GLU A 46 -0.07 2.49 14.03
C GLU A 46 0.27 3.66 13.12
N PHE A 47 -0.67 3.99 12.24
CA PHE A 47 -0.61 5.22 11.46
C PHE A 47 -1.27 6.37 12.22
N SER A 48 -0.67 7.55 12.15
CA SER A 48 -1.38 8.78 12.48
C SER A 48 -2.61 8.94 11.57
N PRO A 49 -3.68 9.65 12.01
CA PRO A 49 -4.87 9.86 11.19
C PRO A 49 -4.59 10.43 9.79
N PRO A 50 -3.65 11.40 9.60
CA PRO A 50 -3.27 11.87 8.28
C PRO A 50 -2.60 10.81 7.39
N GLN A 51 -1.73 9.97 7.97
CA GLN A 51 -1.08 8.87 7.23
C GLN A 51 -2.11 7.84 6.78
N ARG A 52 -3.04 7.45 7.67
CA ARG A 52 -4.11 6.50 7.36
C ARG A 52 -4.97 6.98 6.19
N ARG A 53 -5.42 8.25 6.23
CA ARG A 53 -6.18 8.87 5.13
C ARG A 53 -5.43 8.85 3.80
N HIS A 54 -4.12 9.13 3.84
CA HIS A 54 -3.30 9.12 2.62
C HIS A 54 -3.23 7.71 2.00
N VAL A 55 -3.06 6.69 2.82
CA VAL A 55 -3.00 5.29 2.34
C VAL A 55 -4.34 4.83 1.79
N GLU A 56 -5.44 5.15 2.47
CA GLU A 56 -6.80 4.86 1.99
C GLU A 56 -7.08 5.51 0.63
N GLN A 57 -6.63 6.75 0.40
CA GLN A 57 -6.75 7.43 -0.89
C GLN A 57 -5.95 6.73 -2.00
N LEU A 58 -4.73 6.28 -1.71
CA LEU A 58 -3.90 5.55 -2.67
C LEU A 58 -4.52 4.19 -3.02
N LEU A 59 -5.05 3.47 -2.03
CA LEU A 59 -5.75 2.20 -2.23
C LEU A 59 -7.01 2.37 -3.08
N ARG A 60 -7.81 3.40 -2.80
CA ARG A 60 -9.01 3.71 -3.57
C ARG A 60 -8.68 4.01 -5.03
N ALA A 61 -7.68 4.86 -5.28
CA ALA A 61 -7.23 5.17 -6.63
C ALA A 61 -6.76 3.91 -7.38
N TRP A 62 -6.04 3.02 -6.70
CA TRP A 62 -5.60 1.75 -7.28
C TRP A 62 -6.77 0.81 -7.60
N GLN A 63 -7.78 0.70 -6.73
CA GLN A 63 -8.99 -0.07 -6.99
C GLN A 63 -9.78 0.50 -8.19
N GLU A 64 -9.89 1.82 -8.30
CA GLU A 64 -10.54 2.50 -9.43
C GLU A 64 -9.80 2.29 -10.75
N GLU A 65 -8.46 2.30 -10.75
CA GLU A 65 -7.64 1.97 -11.91
C GLU A 65 -7.87 0.53 -12.38
N ARG A 66 -8.09 -0.41 -11.45
CA ARG A 66 -8.37 -1.82 -11.76
C ARG A 66 -9.78 -2.08 -12.26
N GLY A 67 -10.77 -1.37 -11.71
CA GLY A 67 -12.15 -1.46 -12.20
C GLY A 67 -12.36 -0.85 -13.59
N ARG A 68 -11.38 -0.10 -14.10
CA ARG A 68 -11.35 0.45 -15.47
C ARG A 68 -10.63 -0.42 -16.49
N SER A 69 -10.04 -1.54 -16.08
CA SER A 69 -9.21 -2.39 -16.95
C SER A 69 -9.90 -3.66 -17.42
#